data_AF-A0A2G9RUH8-F1
#
_entry.id   AF-A0A2G9RUH8-F1
#
_cell.length_a   1.000
_cell.length_b   1.000
_cell.length_c   1.000
_cell.angle_alpha   90.00
_cell.angle_beta   90.00
_cell.angle_gamma   90.00
#
_symmetry.space_group_name_H-M   'P 1'
#
loop_
_entity.id
_entity.type
_entity.pdbx_description
1 polymer ?
#
loop_
_entity_poly.entity_id
_entity_poly.type
_entity_poly.pdbx_seq_one_letter_code
_entity_poly.pdbx_strand_id
1 'polypeptide(L)'
;MKAMNFINIGQVWPWYEAPASKTRSSHHTPIWADVSTELFVASRLQFASLKEGEDQKEIKIEPAQAVDEVEPLPEDYYTRPINLTEVTTLDQRLLQPDFQPICASQLHPRHKHLLIKRSLRCRKCEHNLSKPEFNPTSIKFKIQLVAESQVLLTLTNPVENLTHLTLMPCEEGDPHDINSTAKVVVPTKELLLSGKDAAAEYDELAEPQDFQDDPDVVAFRKANKVGVFIKVTPLQEKGKVIVSFKLKHDFRNLAAPIRPVEDNETTSEAVWLTHHVELDLGPVVQTAS
;
A
#
# COMPACT_ATOMS: atom_id res chain seq x y z
N MET A 1 -19.10 13.92 -9.54
CA MET A 1 -18.20 12.79 -9.84
C MET A 1 -17.10 12.77 -8.78
N LYS A 2 -16.99 11.73 -7.95
CA LYS A 2 -16.00 11.65 -6.85
C LYS A 2 -14.65 11.16 -7.38
N ALA A 3 -13.68 12.06 -7.46
CA ALA A 3 -12.26 11.76 -7.73
C ALA A 3 -11.66 11.03 -6.52
N MET A 4 -10.86 10.00 -6.77
CA MET A 4 -10.29 9.11 -5.75
C MET A 4 -8.80 9.42 -5.62
N ASN A 5 -8.39 9.80 -4.41
CA ASN A 5 -7.05 10.23 -4.04
C ASN A 5 -6.00 9.11 -4.28
N PHE A 6 -4.88 9.48 -4.88
CA PHE A 6 -3.61 8.74 -4.75
C PHE A 6 -2.64 9.61 -3.96
N ILE A 7 -2.44 9.27 -2.69
CA ILE A 7 -1.29 9.70 -1.91
C ILE A 7 -0.59 8.41 -1.49
N ASN A 8 0.64 8.24 -1.96
CA ASN A 8 1.47 7.09 -1.63
C ASN A 8 2.12 7.37 -0.26
N ILE A 9 1.43 6.99 0.81
CA ILE A 9 1.92 7.12 2.18
C ILE A 9 2.67 5.83 2.51
N GLY A 10 3.98 5.95 2.76
CA GLY A 10 4.81 4.85 3.25
C GLY A 10 4.27 4.32 4.57
N GLN A 11 3.77 3.09 4.56
CA GLN A 11 3.33 2.38 5.76
C GLN A 11 4.57 1.91 6.55
N VAL A 12 4.86 2.59 7.66
CA VAL A 12 5.68 2.06 8.75
C VAL A 12 4.77 1.22 9.63
N TRP A 13 5.08 -0.07 9.80
CA TRP A 13 4.36 -0.96 10.70
C TRP A 13 4.91 -0.80 12.12
N PRO A 14 4.11 -0.39 13.13
CA PRO A 14 4.46 -0.63 14.51
C PRO A 14 4.03 -2.07 14.87
N TRP A 15 5.00 -2.86 15.31
CA TRP A 15 4.76 -4.03 16.13
C TRP A 15 4.00 -3.58 17.39
N TYR A 16 2.89 -4.24 17.71
CA TYR A 16 2.30 -4.15 19.05
C TYR A 16 1.93 -5.55 19.53
N GLU A 17 2.58 -5.93 20.62
CA GLU A 17 2.30 -7.11 21.43
C GLU A 17 0.90 -6.99 22.05
N ALA A 18 0.15 -8.09 22.05
CA ALA A 18 -1.14 -8.17 22.72
C ALA A 18 -0.97 -8.65 24.17
N PRO A 19 -1.49 -7.93 25.19
CA PRO A 19 -1.68 -8.50 26.51
C PRO A 19 -3.02 -9.24 26.58
N ALA A 20 -2.96 -10.46 27.11
CA ALA A 20 -4.12 -11.30 27.40
C ALA A 20 -4.81 -10.90 28.70
N SER A 21 -6.14 -10.80 28.72
CA SER A 21 -6.98 -11.26 29.85
C SER A 21 -8.48 -11.26 29.53
N LYS A 22 -9.14 -12.34 29.96
CA LYS A 22 -10.57 -12.70 29.87
C LYS A 22 -11.54 -11.68 30.51
N THR A 23 -12.76 -11.58 29.97
CA THR A 23 -14.02 -11.99 30.65
C THR A 23 -15.21 -12.03 29.68
N ARG A 24 -16.18 -12.89 30.00
CA ARG A 24 -17.34 -13.36 29.22
C ARG A 24 -18.63 -12.70 29.75
N SER A 25 -19.50 -12.13 28.90
CA SER A 25 -20.97 -12.35 28.96
C SER A 25 -21.79 -11.59 27.91
N SER A 26 -22.70 -12.34 27.29
CA SER A 26 -24.08 -12.03 26.84
C SER A 26 -24.38 -10.94 25.80
N HIS A 27 -24.74 -11.45 24.61
CA HIS A 27 -25.88 -11.09 23.75
C HIS A 27 -26.16 -9.63 23.36
N HIS A 28 -25.78 -9.27 22.13
CA HIS A 28 -26.73 -8.85 21.06
C HIS A 28 -25.96 -8.80 19.73
N THR A 29 -26.29 -9.68 18.78
CA THR A 29 -25.71 -9.70 17.43
C THR A 29 -26.49 -8.76 16.51
N PRO A 30 -25.87 -7.76 15.86
CA PRO A 30 -26.44 -7.11 14.70
C PRO A 30 -26.16 -7.97 13.45
N ILE A 31 -27.20 -8.14 12.65
CA ILE A 31 -27.21 -8.85 11.37
C ILE A 31 -26.34 -8.06 10.38
N TRP A 32 -25.22 -8.65 9.96
CA TRP A 32 -24.52 -8.27 8.74
C TRP A 32 -24.64 -9.43 7.77
N ALA A 33 -25.35 -9.18 6.68
CA ALA A 33 -25.50 -10.09 5.56
C ALA A 33 -24.12 -10.35 4.95
N ASP A 34 -23.67 -11.59 5.06
CA ASP A 34 -22.51 -12.14 4.40
C ASP A 34 -22.85 -12.31 2.91
N VAL A 35 -22.52 -11.31 2.09
CA VAL A 35 -22.54 -11.46 0.63
C VAL A 35 -21.20 -12.05 0.23
N SER A 36 -21.04 -13.34 0.51
CA SER A 36 -19.99 -14.18 -0.06
C SER A 36 -20.15 -14.12 -1.58
N THR A 37 -19.28 -13.34 -2.21
CA THR A 37 -19.16 -13.31 -3.66
C THR A 37 -18.35 -14.53 -4.03
N GLU A 38 -19.02 -15.63 -4.30
CA GLU A 38 -18.38 -16.82 -4.84
C GLU A 38 -17.69 -16.45 -6.16
N LEU A 39 -16.35 -16.49 -6.14
CA LEU A 39 -15.52 -16.54 -7.31
C LEU A 39 -15.77 -17.89 -8.00
N PHE A 40 -16.81 -17.94 -8.81
CA PHE A 40 -17.01 -18.99 -9.80
C PHE A 40 -15.87 -18.93 -10.80
N VAL A 41 -14.83 -19.75 -10.58
CA VAL A 41 -13.91 -20.16 -11.63
C VAL A 41 -14.71 -21.05 -12.57
N ALA A 42 -15.35 -20.44 -13.57
CA ALA A 42 -15.95 -21.16 -14.69
C ALA A 42 -14.82 -21.73 -15.56
N SER A 43 -14.15 -22.77 -15.06
CA SER A 43 -13.42 -23.69 -15.92
C SER A 43 -14.46 -24.41 -16.75
N ARG A 44 -14.67 -23.92 -17.97
CA ARG A 44 -15.57 -24.50 -18.95
C ARG A 44 -14.93 -25.80 -19.42
N LEU A 45 -15.01 -26.84 -18.59
CA LEU A 45 -14.89 -28.22 -19.02
C LEU A 45 -15.98 -28.40 -20.06
N GLN A 46 -15.59 -28.40 -21.34
CA GLN A 46 -16.38 -29.00 -22.39
C GLN A 46 -16.56 -30.46 -21.98
N PHE A 47 -17.67 -30.73 -21.29
CA PHE A 47 -18.22 -32.06 -21.16
C PHE A 47 -18.40 -32.57 -22.59
N ALA A 48 -17.53 -33.50 -22.99
CA ALA A 48 -17.80 -34.38 -24.10
C ALA A 48 -19.19 -34.97 -23.83
N SER A 49 -20.06 -34.86 -24.84
CA SER A 49 -21.41 -35.42 -24.85
C SER A 49 -21.36 -36.85 -24.32
N LEU A 50 -21.81 -37.04 -23.08
CA LEU A 50 -22.01 -38.35 -22.50
C LEU A 50 -23.13 -39.00 -23.32
N LYS A 51 -22.77 -40.05 -24.04
CA LYS A 51 -23.74 -40.93 -24.69
C LYS A 51 -24.70 -41.43 -23.61
N GLU A 52 -26.00 -41.21 -23.82
CA GLU A 52 -27.04 -41.82 -23.00
C GLU A 52 -26.86 -43.35 -23.06
N GLY A 53 -26.64 -43.99 -21.90
CA GLY A 53 -26.64 -45.44 -21.79
C GLY A 53 -25.40 -46.11 -21.19
N GLU A 54 -24.68 -45.49 -20.26
CA GLU A 54 -23.83 -46.25 -19.33
C GLU A 54 -24.46 -46.22 -17.93
N ASP A 55 -24.83 -47.40 -17.44
CA ASP A 55 -25.23 -47.62 -16.05
C ASP A 55 -24.21 -46.96 -15.12
N GLN A 56 -24.62 -45.95 -14.37
CA GLN A 56 -23.83 -45.40 -13.28
C GLN A 56 -23.67 -46.50 -12.23
N LYS A 57 -22.57 -47.25 -12.32
CA LYS A 57 -22.21 -48.25 -11.31
C LYS A 57 -22.16 -47.55 -9.95
N GLU A 58 -23.07 -47.95 -9.06
CA GLU A 58 -23.16 -47.39 -7.72
C GLU A 58 -21.85 -47.66 -6.96
N ILE A 59 -21.06 -46.61 -6.72
CA ILE A 59 -19.82 -46.71 -5.95
C ILE A 59 -20.19 -46.67 -4.47
N LYS A 60 -20.16 -47.83 -3.81
CA LYS A 60 -20.36 -47.95 -2.36
C LYS A 60 -19.03 -47.76 -1.65
N ILE A 61 -18.92 -46.69 -0.86
CA ILE A 61 -17.79 -46.45 0.04
C ILE A 61 -18.15 -47.07 1.39
N GLU A 62 -17.29 -47.95 1.91
CA GLU A 62 -17.49 -48.52 3.23
C GLU A 62 -17.20 -47.47 4.33
N PRO A 63 -18.05 -47.36 5.36
CA PRO A 63 -17.83 -46.42 6.45
C PRO A 63 -16.59 -46.81 7.25
N ALA A 64 -15.91 -45.81 7.83
CA ALA A 64 -14.76 -46.04 8.70
C ALA A 64 -15.17 -46.89 9.92
N GLN A 65 -14.39 -47.94 10.20
CA GLN A 65 -14.62 -48.81 11.33
C GLN A 65 -14.20 -48.11 12.63
N ALA A 66 -15.12 -48.03 13.59
CA ALA A 66 -14.81 -47.55 14.93
C ALA A 66 -14.02 -48.63 15.70
N VAL A 67 -13.00 -48.20 16.43
CA VAL A 67 -12.22 -49.05 17.33
C VAL A 67 -12.76 -48.87 18.75
N ASP A 68 -12.99 -49.97 19.48
CA ASP A 68 -13.57 -49.94 20.84
C ASP A 68 -12.64 -49.27 21.87
N GLU A 69 -11.32 -49.44 21.70
CA GLU A 69 -10.30 -48.86 22.56
C GLU A 69 -9.17 -48.24 21.72
N VAL A 70 -8.85 -46.97 21.99
CA VAL A 70 -7.76 -46.24 21.32
C VAL A 70 -6.45 -46.56 22.02
N GLU A 71 -5.34 -46.57 21.26
CA GLU A 71 -4.00 -46.81 21.80
C GLU A 71 -3.70 -45.91 23.02
N PRO A 72 -3.32 -46.49 24.17
CA PRO A 72 -2.98 -45.71 25.35
C PRO A 72 -1.64 -44.99 25.16
N LEU A 73 -1.40 -43.97 25.98
CA LEU A 73 -0.12 -43.27 25.97
C LEU A 73 1.03 -44.23 26.37
N PRO A 74 2.14 -44.28 25.61
CA PRO A 74 3.27 -45.16 25.94
C PRO A 74 3.86 -44.85 27.33
N GLU A 75 4.21 -45.90 28.07
CA GLU A 75 4.72 -45.80 29.45
C GLU A 75 6.02 -44.99 29.58
N ASP A 76 6.82 -44.94 28.50
CA ASP A 76 8.05 -44.17 28.41
C ASP A 76 7.85 -42.67 28.71
N TYR A 77 6.67 -42.12 28.42
CA TYR A 77 6.38 -40.69 28.65
C TYR A 77 6.38 -40.31 30.13
N TYR A 78 6.16 -41.25 31.06
CA TYR A 78 6.07 -40.93 32.49
C TYR A 78 7.42 -40.76 33.18
N THR A 79 8.46 -41.46 32.71
CA THR A 79 9.74 -41.56 33.43
C THR A 79 10.94 -41.08 32.59
N ARG A 80 10.79 -40.95 31.27
CA ARG A 80 11.87 -40.52 30.37
C ARG A 80 12.06 -38.99 30.42
N PRO A 81 13.30 -38.49 30.61
CA PRO A 81 13.60 -37.07 30.44
C PRO A 81 13.36 -36.61 29.00
N ILE A 82 12.70 -35.46 28.83
CA ILE A 82 12.35 -34.90 27.52
C ILE A 82 13.47 -33.99 27.01
N ASN A 83 13.94 -34.26 25.80
CA ASN A 83 14.87 -33.40 25.09
C ASN A 83 14.11 -32.48 24.13
N LEU A 84 14.20 -31.16 24.35
CA LEU A 84 13.49 -30.15 23.54
C LEU A 84 13.96 -30.12 22.07
N THR A 85 15.16 -30.62 21.77
CA THR A 85 15.69 -30.69 20.40
C THR A 85 15.09 -31.84 19.60
N GLU A 86 14.58 -32.89 20.28
CA GLU A 86 14.01 -34.07 19.63
C GLU A 86 12.53 -33.89 19.25
N VAL A 87 11.83 -32.99 19.94
CA VAL A 87 10.41 -32.70 19.71
C VAL A 87 10.25 -31.46 18.83
N THR A 88 9.30 -31.50 17.90
CA THR A 88 9.00 -30.36 17.03
C THR A 88 8.16 -29.30 17.74
N THR A 89 8.43 -28.03 17.42
CA THR A 89 7.60 -26.89 17.83
C THR A 89 6.27 -26.87 17.07
N LEU A 90 5.29 -26.14 17.60
CA LEU A 90 3.98 -25.98 16.96
C LEU A 90 4.11 -25.43 15.53
N ASP A 91 4.93 -24.41 15.32
CA ASP A 91 5.11 -23.80 14.01
C ASP A 91 5.69 -24.80 12.99
N GLN A 92 6.67 -25.61 13.40
CA GLN A 92 7.25 -26.66 12.54
C GLN A 92 6.20 -27.73 12.16
N ARG A 93 5.30 -28.09 13.08
CA ARG A 93 4.21 -29.05 12.80
C ARG A 93 3.22 -28.48 11.80
N LEU A 94 2.82 -27.22 11.98
CA LEU A 94 1.85 -26.56 11.11
C LEU A 94 2.39 -26.31 9.70
N LEU A 95 3.72 -26.28 9.51
CA LEU A 95 4.32 -26.27 8.18
C LEU A 95 4.16 -27.60 7.43
N GLN A 96 3.86 -28.71 8.10
CA GLN A 96 3.57 -30.02 7.50
C GLN A 96 2.16 -30.53 7.88
N PRO A 97 1.10 -29.88 7.39
CA PRO A 97 -0.28 -30.15 7.81
C PRO A 97 -0.78 -31.56 7.46
N ASP A 98 -0.15 -32.21 6.48
CA ASP A 98 -0.59 -33.51 5.96
C ASP A 98 -0.56 -34.62 7.03
N PHE A 99 0.40 -34.57 7.98
CA PHE A 99 0.51 -35.56 9.07
C PHE A 99 1.14 -35.03 10.38
N GLN A 100 1.58 -33.77 10.44
CA GLN A 100 2.03 -33.05 11.65
C GLN A 100 3.00 -33.83 12.58
N PRO A 101 4.29 -33.97 12.19
CA PRO A 101 5.26 -34.82 12.90
C PRO A 101 5.53 -34.38 14.33
N ILE A 102 5.51 -35.31 15.29
CA ILE A 102 5.80 -35.02 16.71
C ILE A 102 7.31 -34.93 16.96
N CYS A 103 8.09 -35.77 16.29
CA CYS A 103 9.54 -35.88 16.45
C CYS A 103 10.29 -35.22 15.29
N ALA A 104 11.46 -34.63 15.57
CA ALA A 104 12.30 -33.99 14.56
C ALA A 104 12.78 -34.95 13.47
N SER A 105 12.90 -36.25 13.77
CA SER A 105 13.25 -37.31 12.81
C SER A 105 12.19 -37.52 11.71
N GLN A 106 10.94 -37.16 11.98
CA GLN A 106 9.81 -37.26 11.04
C GLN A 106 9.57 -35.95 10.29
N LEU A 107 10.33 -34.89 10.60
CA LEU A 107 10.23 -33.61 9.92
C LEU A 107 10.94 -33.71 8.56
N HIS A 108 10.19 -33.42 7.49
CA HIS A 108 10.74 -33.41 6.14
C HIS A 108 10.81 -31.98 5.58
N PRO A 109 11.87 -31.63 4.83
CA PRO A 109 11.93 -30.35 4.13
C PRO A 109 10.75 -30.19 3.16
N ARG A 110 9.97 -29.11 3.29
CA ARG A 110 8.94 -28.76 2.31
C ARG A 110 9.51 -27.92 1.18
N HIS A 111 8.91 -28.06 0.00
CA HIS A 111 9.18 -27.17 -1.12
C HIS A 111 8.90 -25.72 -0.73
N LYS A 112 9.73 -24.80 -1.22
CA LYS A 112 9.61 -23.37 -0.95
C LYS A 112 8.25 -22.86 -1.45
N HIS A 113 7.50 -22.19 -0.59
CA HIS A 113 6.27 -21.51 -0.99
C HIS A 113 6.55 -20.47 -2.08
N LEU A 114 5.77 -20.53 -3.16
CA LEU A 114 5.82 -19.55 -4.23
C LEU A 114 5.30 -18.20 -3.75
N LEU A 115 5.99 -17.13 -4.15
CA LEU A 115 5.53 -15.76 -3.90
C LEU A 115 4.57 -15.31 -5.00
N ILE A 116 3.55 -14.56 -4.63
CA ILE A 116 2.61 -13.97 -5.57
C ILE A 116 2.94 -12.51 -5.83
N LYS A 117 2.94 -12.10 -7.11
CA LYS A 117 2.95 -10.69 -7.49
C LYS A 117 1.52 -10.18 -7.59
N ARG A 118 1.16 -9.16 -6.79
CA ARG A 118 -0.18 -8.57 -6.81
C ARG A 118 -0.28 -7.52 -7.93
N SER A 119 -1.34 -7.61 -8.72
CA SER A 119 -1.79 -6.49 -9.58
C SER A 119 -3.06 -5.91 -8.97
N LEU A 120 -3.12 -4.58 -8.85
CA LEU A 120 -4.30 -3.88 -8.37
C LEU A 120 -5.00 -3.24 -9.56
N ARG A 121 -6.32 -3.42 -9.66
CA ARG A 121 -7.17 -2.82 -10.69
C ARG A 121 -8.17 -1.86 -10.05
N CYS A 122 -8.40 -0.73 -10.71
CA CYS A 122 -9.44 0.21 -10.29
C CYS A 122 -10.83 -0.38 -10.57
N ARG A 123 -11.70 -0.42 -9.56
CA ARG A 123 -13.09 -0.92 -9.70
C ARG A 123 -13.96 -0.11 -10.68
N LYS A 124 -13.58 1.12 -11.01
CA LYS A 124 -14.38 2.01 -11.88
C LYS A 124 -13.92 1.98 -13.34
N CYS A 125 -12.61 1.90 -13.58
CA CYS A 125 -12.05 2.02 -14.93
C CYS A 125 -11.24 0.79 -15.38
N GLU A 126 -11.18 -0.27 -14.56
CA GLU A 126 -10.45 -1.53 -14.82
C GLU A 126 -8.94 -1.35 -15.11
N HIS A 127 -8.43 -0.13 -14.93
CA HIS A 127 -7.04 0.23 -15.16
C HIS A 127 -6.13 -0.36 -14.07
N ASN A 128 -4.95 -0.81 -14.46
CA ASN A 128 -3.95 -1.34 -13.51
C ASN A 128 -3.34 -0.18 -12.72
N LEU A 129 -3.66 -0.11 -11.43
CA LEU A 129 -3.13 0.87 -10.48
C LEU A 129 -1.72 0.52 -10.01
N SER A 130 -1.43 -0.78 -9.94
CA SER A 130 -0.11 -1.30 -9.59
C SER A 130 0.26 -2.38 -10.58
N LYS A 131 1.20 -2.08 -11.48
CA LYS A 131 1.87 -3.13 -12.25
C LYS A 131 2.94 -3.77 -11.37
N PRO A 132 3.08 -5.10 -11.38
CA PRO A 132 4.13 -5.80 -10.65
C PRO A 132 5.50 -5.66 -11.34
N GLU A 133 5.94 -4.42 -11.51
CA GLU A 133 7.28 -4.06 -12.01
C GLU A 133 8.26 -4.11 -10.82
N PHE A 134 9.41 -4.74 -11.03
CA PHE A 134 10.48 -4.85 -10.05
C PHE A 134 11.37 -3.61 -10.14
N ASN A 135 11.44 -2.80 -9.08
CA ASN A 135 12.56 -1.87 -8.93
C ASN A 135 12.93 -1.67 -7.44
N PRO A 136 14.07 -2.20 -6.96
CA PRO A 136 14.49 -2.15 -5.56
C PRO A 136 15.32 -0.91 -5.18
N THR A 137 15.31 0.17 -5.97
CA THR A 137 16.15 1.35 -5.74
C THR A 137 15.38 2.53 -5.13
N SER A 138 15.07 2.38 -3.84
CA SER A 138 14.92 3.45 -2.84
C SER A 138 13.79 4.50 -2.96
N ILE A 139 13.21 4.85 -1.82
CA ILE A 139 12.72 6.20 -1.52
C ILE A 139 13.21 6.55 -0.11
N LYS A 140 14.36 7.22 -0.01
CA LYS A 140 14.86 7.82 1.24
C LYS A 140 14.45 9.28 1.27
N PHE A 141 13.56 9.65 2.18
CA PHE A 141 13.30 11.05 2.51
C PHE A 141 14.33 11.50 3.55
N LYS A 142 15.09 12.56 3.25
CA LYS A 142 16.04 13.18 4.19
C LYS A 142 15.45 14.51 4.64
N ILE A 143 14.90 14.53 5.85
CA ILE A 143 14.41 15.75 6.50
C ILE A 143 15.60 16.40 7.21
N GLN A 144 15.92 17.65 6.87
CA GLN A 144 16.89 18.47 7.59
C GLN A 144 16.11 19.55 8.35
N LEU A 145 16.30 19.64 9.68
CA LEU A 145 15.61 20.57 10.57
C LEU A 145 16.59 21.68 11.03
N VAL A 146 16.17 22.94 10.93
CA VAL A 146 16.76 24.10 11.62
C VAL A 146 15.62 24.99 12.14
N ALA A 147 15.86 25.75 13.21
CA ALA A 147 14.88 26.49 14.01
C ALA A 147 14.03 27.51 13.22
N GLU A 148 12.74 27.62 13.56
CA GLU A 148 11.58 27.74 12.64
C GLU A 148 11.48 26.51 11.74
N SER A 149 10.53 25.59 12.02
CA SER A 149 10.42 24.32 11.30
C SER A 149 10.03 24.49 9.83
N GLN A 150 11.02 24.87 9.03
CA GLN A 150 11.00 24.81 7.58
C GLN A 150 11.11 23.34 7.19
N VAL A 151 10.04 22.82 6.62
CA VAL A 151 10.00 21.46 6.10
C VAL A 151 10.29 21.54 4.61
N LEU A 152 11.30 20.80 4.17
CA LEU A 152 11.63 20.65 2.75
C LEU A 152 10.70 19.60 2.13
N LEU A 153 9.73 20.05 1.33
CA LEU A 153 8.84 19.22 0.56
C LEU A 153 9.43 18.97 -0.83
N THR A 154 9.66 17.71 -1.21
CA THR A 154 10.11 17.36 -2.56
C THR A 154 8.91 16.96 -3.41
N LEU A 155 8.60 17.77 -4.42
CA LEU A 155 7.56 17.50 -5.42
C LEU A 155 8.21 16.86 -6.65
N THR A 156 7.63 15.77 -7.15
CA THR A 156 8.14 15.04 -8.31
C THR A 156 7.04 14.91 -9.36
N ASN A 157 7.32 15.30 -10.60
CA ASN A 157 6.39 15.10 -11.70
C ASN A 157 6.61 13.74 -12.35
N PRO A 158 5.66 12.79 -12.27
CA PRO A 158 5.81 11.47 -12.88
C PRO A 158 5.57 11.45 -14.38
N VAL A 159 5.06 12.53 -14.98
CA VAL A 159 4.62 12.62 -16.38
C VAL A 159 5.67 13.32 -17.24
N GLU A 160 5.73 13.01 -18.53
CA GLU A 160 6.71 13.55 -19.49
C GLU A 160 6.47 15.02 -19.88
N ASN A 161 5.25 15.54 -19.68
CA ASN A 161 4.96 16.94 -19.95
C ASN A 161 5.21 17.83 -18.72
N LEU A 162 5.44 19.12 -18.96
CA LEU A 162 5.49 20.13 -17.92
C LEU A 162 4.16 20.16 -17.15
N THR A 163 4.24 20.32 -15.82
CA THR A 163 3.08 20.37 -14.91
C THR A 163 3.10 21.65 -14.09
N HIS A 164 1.96 22.32 -14.06
CA HIS A 164 1.65 23.48 -13.24
C HIS A 164 1.08 23.02 -11.91
N LEU A 165 1.66 23.50 -10.81
CA LEU A 165 1.28 23.10 -9.46
C LEU A 165 1.11 24.31 -8.56
N THR A 166 0.08 24.31 -7.74
CA THR A 166 -0.17 25.33 -6.71
C THR A 166 -0.48 24.66 -5.38
N LEU A 167 0.17 25.13 -4.32
CA LEU A 167 -0.13 24.71 -2.96
C LEU A 167 -1.10 25.71 -2.32
N MET A 168 -2.11 25.21 -1.62
CA MET A 168 -3.13 26.04 -0.98
C MET A 168 -3.33 25.58 0.47
N PRO A 169 -3.47 26.49 1.43
CA PRO A 169 -3.83 26.11 2.80
C PRO A 169 -5.25 25.50 2.84
N CYS A 170 -5.53 24.71 3.87
CA CYS A 170 -6.92 24.32 4.18
C CYS A 170 -7.68 25.52 4.76
N GLU A 171 -8.93 25.69 4.36
CA GLU A 171 -9.80 26.77 4.87
C GLU A 171 -10.36 26.38 6.25
N GLU A 172 -10.67 27.37 7.09
CA GLU A 172 -11.32 27.14 8.38
C GLU A 172 -12.67 26.43 8.18
N GLY A 173 -12.81 25.22 8.73
CA GLY A 173 -14.01 24.40 8.59
C GLY A 173 -13.98 23.39 7.43
N ASP A 174 -12.84 23.17 6.78
CA ASP A 174 -12.70 22.07 5.83
C ASP A 174 -12.93 20.72 6.53
N PRO A 175 -13.91 19.90 6.09
CA PRO A 175 -14.19 18.61 6.72
C PRO A 175 -13.02 17.61 6.64
N HIS A 176 -12.00 17.90 5.83
CA HIS A 176 -10.79 17.06 5.70
C HIS A 176 -9.64 17.54 6.61
N ASP A 177 -9.77 18.70 7.28
CA ASP A 177 -8.74 19.26 8.16
C ASP A 177 -8.93 18.91 9.65
N ILE A 178 -9.54 17.76 9.92
CA ILE A 178 -9.92 17.35 11.29
C ILE A 178 -8.75 16.94 12.18
N ASN A 179 -7.61 16.56 11.60
CA ASN A 179 -6.47 16.00 12.32
C ASN A 179 -5.27 16.93 12.40
N SER A 180 -5.37 18.15 11.88
CA SER A 180 -4.25 19.09 11.84
C SER A 180 -3.94 19.62 13.23
N THR A 181 -2.71 19.40 13.68
CA THR A 181 -2.20 19.87 14.97
C THR A 181 -1.18 20.99 14.82
N ALA A 182 -0.99 21.47 13.58
CA ALA A 182 -0.01 22.50 13.26
C ALA A 182 -0.49 23.39 12.12
N LYS A 183 -0.18 24.68 12.20
CA LYS A 183 -0.43 25.64 11.13
C LYS A 183 0.65 25.52 10.07
N VAL A 184 0.25 25.40 8.80
CA VAL A 184 1.16 25.38 7.66
C VAL A 184 1.03 26.67 6.85
N VAL A 185 2.17 27.23 6.46
CA VAL A 185 2.26 28.31 5.48
C VAL A 185 2.94 27.74 4.25
N VAL A 186 2.15 27.61 3.18
CA VAL A 186 2.60 27.16 1.87
C VAL A 186 2.91 28.36 0.96
N PRO A 187 3.79 28.21 -0.03
CA PRO A 187 4.04 29.24 -1.03
C PRO A 187 2.78 29.54 -1.84
N THR A 188 2.55 30.83 -2.11
CA THR A 188 1.42 31.31 -2.92
C THR A 188 1.69 31.35 -4.42
N LYS A 189 2.95 31.25 -4.82
CA LYS A 189 3.36 31.26 -6.23
C LYS A 189 3.10 29.91 -6.89
N GLU A 190 2.75 29.97 -8.17
CA GLU A 190 2.66 28.79 -9.03
C GLU A 190 4.05 28.18 -9.24
N LEU A 191 4.12 26.85 -9.14
CA LEU A 191 5.34 26.07 -9.29
C LEU A 191 5.28 25.28 -10.59
N LEU A 192 6.35 25.34 -11.38
CA LEU A 192 6.49 24.58 -12.61
C LEU A 192 7.38 23.37 -12.37
N LEU A 193 6.87 22.17 -12.66
CA LEU A 193 7.65 20.93 -12.60
C LEU A 193 7.97 20.45 -14.02
N SER A 194 9.25 20.22 -14.28
CA SER A 194 9.73 19.63 -15.53
C SER A 194 9.12 18.25 -15.76
N GLY A 195 8.92 17.92 -17.03
CA GLY A 195 8.57 16.56 -17.43
C GLY A 195 9.61 15.54 -17.01
N LYS A 196 9.18 14.31 -16.73
CA LYS A 196 10.06 13.17 -16.55
C LYS A 196 10.75 12.86 -17.88
N ASP A 197 12.08 12.95 -17.89
CA ASP A 197 12.91 12.53 -19.00
C ASP A 197 13.70 11.27 -18.62
N ALA A 198 13.47 10.18 -19.34
CA ALA A 198 14.17 8.91 -19.11
C ALA A 198 15.62 8.91 -19.64
N ALA A 199 15.94 9.82 -20.56
CA ALA A 199 17.28 9.96 -21.14
C ALA A 199 18.17 10.92 -20.34
N ALA A 200 17.58 11.83 -19.54
CA ALA A 200 18.32 12.82 -18.75
C ALA A 200 19.31 12.23 -17.72
N GLU A 201 19.14 10.98 -17.30
CA GLU A 201 20.12 10.30 -16.42
C GLU A 201 21.37 9.82 -17.17
N TYR A 202 21.32 9.77 -18.51
CA TYR A 202 22.39 9.31 -19.39
C TYR A 202 23.02 10.43 -20.23
N ASP A 203 22.39 11.61 -20.25
CA ASP A 203 22.83 12.76 -21.03
C ASP A 203 23.39 13.85 -20.11
N GLU A 204 24.72 13.84 -19.93
CA GLU A 204 25.45 14.90 -19.21
C GLU A 204 25.46 16.25 -19.96
N LEU A 205 24.97 16.29 -21.21
CA LEU A 205 24.90 17.48 -22.07
C LEU A 205 23.50 18.09 -22.16
N ALA A 206 22.50 17.55 -21.45
CA ALA A 206 21.14 18.09 -21.45
C ALA A 206 21.15 19.55 -20.98
N GLU A 207 20.59 20.45 -21.79
CA GLU A 207 20.51 21.87 -21.44
C GLU A 207 19.66 22.05 -20.17
N PRO A 208 20.17 22.78 -19.16
CA PRO A 208 19.36 23.13 -17.99
C PRO A 208 18.17 23.97 -18.46
N GLN A 209 16.96 23.49 -18.15
CA GLN A 209 15.75 24.27 -18.37
C GLN A 209 15.80 25.53 -17.50
N ASP A 210 15.68 26.70 -18.14
CA ASP A 210 15.75 28.00 -17.46
C ASP A 210 14.43 28.29 -16.75
N PHE A 211 14.36 27.92 -15.47
CA PHE A 211 13.26 28.28 -14.58
C PHE A 211 13.64 29.50 -13.75
N GLN A 212 12.77 30.50 -13.75
CA GLN A 212 12.87 31.66 -12.86
C GLN A 212 12.36 31.30 -11.47
N ASP A 213 13.12 30.45 -10.78
CA ASP A 213 12.80 30.01 -9.42
C ASP A 213 13.06 31.12 -8.40
N ASP A 214 12.14 31.26 -7.44
CA ASP A 214 12.30 32.15 -6.30
C ASP A 214 13.15 31.46 -5.22
N PRO A 215 14.35 31.97 -4.88
CA PRO A 215 15.26 31.31 -3.93
C PRO A 215 14.70 31.19 -2.51
N ASP A 216 13.70 32.00 -2.14
CA ASP A 216 13.04 31.92 -0.82
C ASP A 216 11.99 30.80 -0.78
N VAL A 217 11.53 30.32 -1.94
CA VAL A 217 10.49 29.30 -2.09
C VAL A 217 11.10 27.97 -2.52
N VAL A 218 11.98 27.99 -3.53
CA VAL A 218 12.58 26.81 -4.15
C VAL A 218 13.98 26.59 -3.57
N ALA A 219 14.12 25.50 -2.82
CA ALA A 219 15.37 25.09 -2.21
C ALA A 219 16.33 24.47 -3.23
N PHE A 220 15.79 23.64 -4.13
CA PHE A 220 16.55 23.00 -5.20
C PHE A 220 15.62 22.60 -6.35
N ARG A 221 16.19 22.56 -7.55
CA ARG A 221 15.58 21.92 -8.72
C ARG A 221 16.56 20.89 -9.27
N LYS A 222 16.07 19.69 -9.53
CA LYS A 222 16.87 18.62 -10.14
C LYS A 222 15.99 17.70 -10.96
N ALA A 223 16.24 17.63 -12.27
CA ALA A 223 15.43 16.88 -13.22
C ALA A 223 13.93 17.23 -13.07
N ASN A 224 13.06 16.22 -12.91
CA ASN A 224 11.62 16.37 -12.72
C ASN A 224 11.20 16.64 -11.26
N LYS A 225 12.12 17.15 -10.43
CA LYS A 225 11.91 17.36 -8.98
C LYS A 225 12.19 18.80 -8.58
N VAL A 226 11.34 19.32 -7.70
CA VAL A 226 11.49 20.63 -7.06
C VAL A 226 11.36 20.45 -5.55
N GLY A 227 12.35 20.92 -4.82
CA GLY A 227 12.32 21.05 -3.38
C GLY A 227 11.80 22.42 -2.98
N VAL A 228 10.79 22.46 -2.13
CA VAL A 228 10.11 23.68 -1.69
C VAL A 228 10.08 23.73 -0.18
N PHE A 229 10.35 24.89 0.42
CA PHE A 229 10.19 25.07 1.85
C PHE A 229 8.74 25.43 2.21
N ILE A 230 8.16 24.70 3.15
CA ILE A 230 6.92 25.09 3.83
C ILE A 230 7.24 25.41 5.28
N LYS A 231 6.58 26.45 5.83
CA LYS A 231 6.76 26.80 7.24
C LYS A 231 5.68 26.13 8.06
N VAL A 232 6.09 25.46 9.14
CA VAL A 232 5.17 24.76 10.04
C VAL A 232 5.31 25.31 11.45
N THR A 233 4.17 25.66 12.05
CA THR A 233 4.06 26.11 13.44
C THR A 233 3.18 25.13 14.21
N PRO A 234 3.76 24.29 15.11
CA PRO A 234 2.98 23.45 16.00
C PRO A 234 2.01 24.26 16.85
N LEU A 235 0.77 23.79 16.99
CA LEU A 235 -0.23 24.44 17.85
C LEU A 235 -0.12 23.99 19.31
N GLN A 236 0.50 22.83 19.56
CA GLN A 236 0.69 22.24 20.88
C GLN A 236 2.19 22.05 21.17
N GLU A 237 2.59 22.29 22.42
CA GLU A 237 3.99 22.15 22.87
C GLU A 237 4.46 20.68 22.95
N LYS A 238 3.51 19.74 23.00
CA LYS A 238 3.76 18.30 23.09
C LYS A 238 2.79 17.57 22.18
N GLY A 239 3.24 16.47 21.61
CA GLY A 239 2.43 15.61 20.73
C GLY A 239 2.95 15.58 19.31
N LYS A 240 2.17 14.92 18.45
CA LYS A 240 2.47 14.81 17.01
C LYS A 240 2.18 16.12 16.29
N VAL A 241 3.01 16.45 15.31
CA VAL A 241 2.83 17.57 14.40
C VAL A 241 2.27 17.01 13.09
N ILE A 242 0.99 17.24 12.85
CA ILE A 242 0.28 16.85 11.63
C ILE A 242 -0.13 18.15 10.94
N VAL A 243 0.21 18.27 9.65
CA VAL A 243 -0.19 19.40 8.81
C VAL A 243 -1.03 18.93 7.64
N SER A 244 -2.03 19.73 7.27
CA SER A 244 -2.87 19.50 6.11
C SER A 244 -2.82 20.69 5.15
N PHE A 245 -2.76 20.40 3.85
CA PHE A 245 -2.87 21.42 2.80
C PHE A 245 -3.41 20.79 1.51
N LYS A 246 -3.82 21.63 0.56
CA LYS A 246 -4.29 21.21 -0.76
C LYS A 246 -3.19 21.37 -1.79
N LEU A 247 -3.00 20.35 -2.61
CA LEU A 247 -2.12 20.38 -3.78
C LEU A 247 -3.00 20.37 -5.03
N LYS A 248 -2.96 21.47 -5.79
CA LYS A 248 -3.66 21.61 -7.06
C LYS A 248 -2.67 21.48 -8.20
N HIS A 249 -2.96 20.68 -9.21
CA HIS A 249 -2.13 20.57 -10.40
C HIS A 249 -2.96 20.35 -11.66
N ASP A 250 -2.39 20.67 -12.83
CA ASP A 250 -3.00 20.34 -14.10
C ASP A 250 -2.77 18.86 -14.45
N PHE A 251 -3.78 18.23 -15.05
CA PHE A 251 -3.75 16.84 -15.47
C PHE A 251 -4.30 16.74 -16.89
N ARG A 252 -3.50 16.18 -17.78
CA ARG A 252 -3.92 15.88 -19.15
C ARG A 252 -4.19 14.38 -19.26
N ASN A 253 -5.43 14.03 -19.55
CA ASN A 253 -5.80 12.63 -19.76
C ASN A 253 -5.35 12.18 -21.15
N LEU A 254 -4.24 11.44 -21.22
CA LEU A 254 -3.72 10.88 -22.47
C LEU A 254 -4.54 9.66 -22.99
N ALA A 255 -5.60 9.24 -22.28
CA ALA A 255 -6.43 8.10 -22.67
C ALA A 255 -7.46 8.40 -23.78
N ALA A 256 -7.27 9.44 -24.59
CA ALA A 256 -8.10 9.67 -25.78
C ALA A 256 -7.83 8.57 -26.82
N PRO A 257 -8.86 8.12 -27.58
CA PRO A 257 -8.67 7.07 -28.58
C PRO A 257 -7.71 7.52 -29.68
N ILE A 258 -6.77 6.65 -30.03
CA ILE A 258 -5.89 6.75 -31.20
C ILE A 258 -6.74 6.54 -32.47
N ARG A 259 -7.67 7.45 -32.75
CA ARG A 259 -8.19 7.60 -34.11
C ARG A 259 -7.41 8.74 -34.73
N PRO A 260 -6.82 8.57 -35.92
CA PRO A 260 -6.35 9.72 -36.68
C PRO A 260 -7.60 10.53 -37.04
N VAL A 261 -7.88 11.55 -36.24
CA VAL A 261 -8.87 12.56 -36.58
C VAL A 261 -8.16 13.49 -37.54
N GLU A 262 -8.58 13.46 -38.79
CA GLU A 262 -8.24 14.46 -39.79
C GLU A 262 -8.55 15.84 -39.20
N ASP A 263 -7.54 16.70 -39.16
CA ASP A 263 -7.61 18.15 -38.96
C ASP A 263 -8.69 18.66 -38.00
N ASN A 264 -8.44 18.50 -36.70
CA ASN A 264 -8.75 19.52 -35.69
C ASN A 264 -8.00 19.22 -34.39
N GLU A 265 -7.22 20.19 -33.93
CA GLU A 265 -6.46 20.21 -32.68
C GLU A 265 -7.36 19.95 -31.47
N THR A 266 -7.68 18.68 -31.20
CA THR A 266 -8.31 18.31 -29.93
C THR A 266 -7.19 18.05 -28.94
N THR A 267 -6.44 19.10 -28.60
CA THR A 267 -5.53 19.06 -27.45
C THR A 267 -6.37 18.65 -26.25
N SER A 268 -6.07 17.50 -25.65
CA SER A 268 -6.79 17.02 -24.46
C SER A 268 -6.82 18.14 -23.42
N GLU A 269 -8.00 18.68 -23.13
CA GLU A 269 -8.13 19.82 -22.21
C GLU A 269 -7.52 19.46 -20.87
N ALA A 270 -6.65 20.34 -20.35
CA ALA A 270 -6.05 20.16 -19.05
C ALA A 270 -7.13 20.30 -17.97
N VAL A 271 -7.31 19.27 -17.17
CA VAL A 271 -8.23 19.25 -16.03
C VAL A 271 -7.44 19.56 -14.77
N TRP A 272 -7.91 20.50 -13.95
CA TRP A 272 -7.29 20.76 -12.65
C TRP A 272 -7.73 19.72 -11.62
N LEU A 273 -6.77 19.02 -11.03
CA LEU A 273 -7.00 18.10 -9.91
C LEU A 273 -6.56 18.78 -8.62
N THR A 274 -7.31 18.58 -7.55
CA THR A 274 -6.96 19.08 -6.21
C THR A 274 -6.95 17.91 -5.24
N HIS A 275 -5.83 17.72 -4.57
CA HIS A 275 -5.58 16.66 -3.61
C HIS A 275 -5.48 17.24 -2.21
N HIS A 276 -6.14 16.59 -1.24
CA HIS A 276 -5.97 16.89 0.17
C HIS A 276 -4.79 16.09 0.71
N VAL A 277 -3.71 16.78 1.11
CA VAL A 277 -2.47 16.18 1.59
C VAL A 277 -2.40 16.35 3.10
N GLU A 278 -2.23 15.23 3.82
CA GLU A 278 -1.96 15.19 5.26
C GLU A 278 -0.54 14.64 5.47
N LEU A 279 0.25 15.33 6.29
CA LEU A 279 1.66 15.01 6.54
C LEU A 279 1.89 14.88 8.06
N ASP A 280 2.26 13.68 8.53
CA ASP A 280 2.74 13.45 9.91
C ASP A 280 4.25 13.73 9.96
N LEU A 281 4.62 14.82 10.61
CA LEU A 281 6.00 15.25 10.82
C LEU A 281 6.64 14.61 12.07
N GLY A 282 5.90 13.78 12.78
CA GLY A 282 6.34 13.16 14.03
C GLY A 282 6.16 14.09 15.24
N PRO A 283 6.71 13.71 16.41
CA PRO A 283 6.54 14.46 17.64
C PRO A 283 7.37 15.75 17.67
N VAL A 284 6.90 16.75 18.40
CA VAL A 284 7.70 17.93 18.76
C VAL A 284 8.90 17.48 19.60
N VAL A 285 10.11 17.64 19.06
CA VAL A 285 11.35 17.35 19.79
C VAL A 285 11.67 18.56 20.66
N GLN A 286 11.60 18.39 21.99
CA GLN A 286 12.09 19.39 22.91
C GLN A 286 13.63 19.40 22.82
N THR A 287 14.22 20.49 22.36
CA THR A 287 15.65 20.73 22.55
C THR A 287 15.90 20.83 24.06
N ALA A 288 16.58 19.82 24.63
CA ALA A 288 17.04 19.89 26.00
C ALA A 288 17.92 21.14 26.15
N SER A 289 17.49 22.04 27.02
CA SER A 289 18.23 23.23 27.46
C SER A 289 19.33 22.87 28.45
#